data_AF-A0A1N6Z734-F1
#
_entry.id   AF-A0A1N6Z734-F1
#
_cell.length_a   1.000
_cell.length_b   1.000
_cell.length_c   1.000
_cell.angle_alpha   90.00
_cell.angle_beta   90.00
_cell.angle_gamma   90.00
#
_symmetry.space_group_name_H-M   'P 1'
#
loop_
_entity.id
_entity.type
_entity.pdbx_description
1 polymer ?
#
loop_
_entity_poly.entity_id
_entity_poly.type
_entity_poly.pdbx_seq_one_letter_code
_entity_poly.pdbx_strand_id
1 'polypeptide(L)'
;MKTLTKTLLATSLLLALPLGAYAASEAAATPTTTTQNAAACPAGGPMMNGKMRGGHHKMRAPLTAEQMKAHLQQRYDNLPDAQQKAQFIKDLTTRADNMVQRADEMKTFAKAHQ
;
A
#
# COMPACT_ATOMS: atom_id res chain seq x y z
N MET A 1 -53.63 8.77 24.15
CA MET A 1 -52.70 7.67 23.77
C MET A 1 -53.18 7.14 22.42
N LYS A 2 -52.51 7.20 21.27
CA LYS A 2 -51.08 7.07 20.94
C LYS A 2 -50.81 7.97 19.70
N THR A 3 -50.15 9.10 19.91
CA THR A 3 -49.71 10.06 18.88
C THR A 3 -48.23 9.82 18.56
N LEU A 4 -47.87 8.61 18.14
CA LEU A 4 -46.46 8.23 17.91
C LEU A 4 -46.29 7.25 16.74
N THR A 5 -46.98 7.49 15.62
CA THR A 5 -46.84 6.62 14.44
C THR A 5 -46.76 7.39 13.12
N LYS A 6 -46.51 8.71 13.16
CA LYS A 6 -46.31 9.54 11.96
C LYS A 6 -44.94 10.21 11.86
N THR A 7 -44.06 9.99 12.85
CA THR A 7 -42.70 10.57 12.92
C THR A 7 -41.58 9.61 12.48
N LEU A 8 -41.91 8.48 11.85
CA LEU A 8 -40.91 7.50 11.37
C LEU A 8 -40.73 7.42 9.84
N LEU A 9 -41.43 8.24 9.06
CA LEU A 9 -41.40 8.18 7.59
C LEU A 9 -40.75 9.40 6.91
N ALA A 10 -40.15 10.33 7.66
CA ALA A 10 -39.58 11.59 7.13
C ALA A 10 -38.09 11.80 7.47
N THR A 11 -37.35 10.75 7.79
CA THR A 11 -35.89 10.80 7.98
C THR A 11 -35.10 9.99 6.94
N SER A 12 -35.79 9.41 5.95
CA SER A 12 -35.15 8.71 4.83
C SER A 12 -34.84 9.61 3.62
N LEU A 13 -35.06 10.93 3.71
CA LEU A 13 -35.06 11.81 2.53
C LEU A 13 -33.94 12.89 2.49
N LEU A 14 -32.96 12.89 3.42
CA LEU A 14 -32.03 14.02 3.53
C LEU A 14 -30.55 13.70 3.74
N LEU A 15 -30.01 12.60 3.16
CA LEU A 15 -28.55 12.47 2.94
C LEU A 15 -28.19 11.51 1.79
N ALA A 16 -29.12 11.29 0.86
CA ALA A 16 -28.77 10.88 -0.50
C ALA A 16 -28.17 12.10 -1.23
N LEU A 17 -26.90 12.42 -0.96
CA LEU A 17 -26.09 13.27 -1.82
C LEU A 17 -25.63 12.40 -3.00
N PRO A 18 -26.10 12.63 -4.25
CA PRO A 18 -25.46 12.05 -5.40
C PRO A 18 -24.13 12.77 -5.61
N LEU A 19 -23.07 12.28 -4.96
CA LEU A 19 -21.72 12.53 -5.42
C LEU A 19 -21.56 11.80 -6.76
N GLY A 20 -21.34 12.56 -7.83
CA GLY A 20 -20.76 12.03 -9.05
C GLY A 20 -21.59 12.24 -10.31
N ALA A 21 -21.68 13.49 -10.75
CA ALA A 21 -21.63 13.75 -12.17
C ALA A 21 -20.20 13.41 -12.66
N TYR A 22 -19.95 12.15 -12.98
CA TYR A 22 -18.82 11.77 -13.83
C TYR A 22 -19.40 11.57 -15.22
N ALA A 23 -19.41 12.66 -15.99
CA ALA A 23 -19.70 12.63 -17.40
C ALA A 23 -18.63 11.79 -18.09
N ALA A 24 -19.09 10.77 -18.81
CA ALA A 24 -18.31 10.06 -19.80
C ALA A 24 -17.86 11.04 -20.90
N SER A 25 -16.58 11.05 -21.22
CA SER A 25 -16.13 11.38 -22.57
C SER A 25 -14.92 10.50 -22.89
N GLU A 26 -15.21 9.45 -23.66
CA GLU A 26 -14.22 8.69 -24.38
C GLU A 26 -13.58 9.61 -25.44
N ALA A 27 -12.26 9.78 -25.37
CA ALA A 27 -11.46 10.09 -26.54
C ALA A 27 -10.04 9.60 -26.30
N ALA A 28 -9.69 8.54 -27.00
CA ALA A 28 -8.37 7.95 -27.07
C ALA A 28 -7.32 8.93 -27.62
N ALA A 29 -6.10 8.90 -27.08
CA ALA A 29 -4.83 8.70 -27.82
C ALA A 29 -3.62 9.17 -26.98
N THR A 30 -2.72 8.23 -26.72
CA THR A 30 -1.29 8.36 -26.36
C THR A 30 -0.54 9.42 -27.19
N PRO A 31 0.64 9.97 -26.78
CA PRO A 31 1.74 9.19 -26.17
C PRO A 31 2.71 9.86 -25.17
N THR A 32 3.37 8.98 -24.40
CA THR A 32 4.78 8.98 -23.92
C THR A 32 5.39 10.11 -23.07
N THR A 33 6.18 9.63 -22.09
CA THR A 33 7.32 10.26 -21.39
C THR A 33 6.90 11.10 -20.17
N THR A 34 7.19 10.67 -18.94
CA THR A 34 8.55 10.72 -18.41
C THR A 34 8.76 9.73 -17.27
N THR A 35 9.78 8.90 -17.45
CA THR A 35 10.49 8.11 -16.46
C THR A 35 10.91 8.95 -15.25
N GLN A 36 10.40 8.65 -14.06
CA GLN A 36 11.06 9.04 -12.82
C GLN A 36 11.10 7.84 -11.88
N ASN A 37 12.28 7.20 -11.87
CA ASN A 37 12.87 6.36 -10.82
C ASN A 37 11.95 5.95 -9.66
N ALA A 38 11.04 5.02 -9.91
CA ALA A 38 10.64 4.08 -8.88
C ALA A 38 11.71 2.98 -8.85
N ALA A 39 12.49 2.92 -7.77
CA ALA A 39 13.29 1.74 -7.47
C ALA A 39 12.33 0.56 -7.31
N ALA A 40 12.12 -0.14 -8.43
CA ALA A 40 11.21 -1.26 -8.54
C ALA A 40 11.66 -2.36 -7.57
N CYS A 41 10.86 -2.59 -6.53
CA CYS A 41 10.81 -3.91 -5.92
C CYS A 41 10.11 -4.81 -6.95
N PRO A 42 10.79 -5.80 -7.58
CA PRO A 42 10.20 -6.56 -8.67
C PRO A 42 9.31 -7.64 -8.09
N ALA A 43 8.07 -7.29 -7.73
CA ALA A 43 7.01 -8.26 -7.54
C ALA A 43 6.22 -8.35 -8.86
N GLY A 44 6.60 -9.32 -9.70
CA GLY A 44 5.76 -9.88 -10.77
C GLY A 44 5.33 -8.93 -11.89
N GLY A 45 6.21 -8.75 -12.89
CA GLY A 45 5.83 -8.24 -14.21
C GLY A 45 5.50 -9.38 -15.20
N PRO A 46 4.65 -9.14 -16.21
CA PRO A 46 4.07 -10.18 -17.07
C PRO A 46 5.15 -10.90 -17.89
N MET A 47 5.12 -12.23 -17.87
CA MET A 47 5.98 -13.08 -18.67
C MET A 47 5.68 -12.90 -20.16
N MET A 48 6.49 -12.09 -20.85
CA MET A 48 6.54 -12.04 -22.30
C MET A 48 7.98 -12.25 -22.76
N ASN A 49 8.19 -13.41 -23.38
CA ASN A 49 9.24 -13.79 -24.31
C ASN A 49 10.71 -13.45 -23.98
N GLY A 50 11.44 -14.50 -23.61
CA GLY A 50 12.62 -14.88 -24.39
C GLY A 50 13.86 -14.02 -24.24
N LYS A 51 14.41 -13.96 -23.02
CA LYS A 51 15.85 -13.93 -22.67
C LYS A 51 15.95 -13.52 -21.20
N MET A 52 15.79 -14.49 -20.30
CA MET A 52 16.20 -14.32 -18.91
C MET A 52 17.71 -14.21 -18.90
N ARG A 53 18.24 -12.98 -19.01
CA ARG A 53 19.61 -12.70 -18.59
C ARG A 53 19.64 -13.01 -17.11
N GLY A 54 20.20 -14.17 -16.76
CA GLY A 54 20.50 -14.59 -15.39
C GLY A 54 21.57 -13.68 -14.80
N GLY A 55 21.23 -12.41 -14.62
CA GLY A 55 22.03 -11.49 -13.84
C GLY A 55 22.10 -12.08 -12.45
N HIS A 56 23.29 -12.51 -12.05
CA HIS A 56 23.60 -12.77 -10.65
C HIS A 56 23.20 -11.52 -9.87
N HIS A 57 22.03 -11.56 -9.22
CA HIS A 57 21.70 -10.61 -8.18
C HIS A 57 22.74 -10.82 -7.10
N LYS A 58 23.80 -10.00 -7.10
CA LYS A 58 24.77 -10.01 -6.00
C LYS A 58 23.95 -9.79 -4.74
N MET A 59 23.89 -10.81 -3.89
CA MET A 59 23.26 -10.73 -2.57
C MET A 59 23.91 -9.53 -1.88
N ARG A 60 23.16 -8.45 -1.76
CA ARG A 60 23.64 -7.26 -1.08
C ARG A 60 23.73 -7.63 0.40
N ALA A 61 24.83 -7.25 1.05
CA ALA A 61 24.97 -7.47 2.48
C ALA A 61 23.75 -6.85 3.20
N PRO A 62 23.24 -7.51 4.25
CA PRO A 62 22.14 -6.97 5.03
C PRO A 62 22.52 -5.58 5.55
N LEU A 63 21.61 -4.62 5.40
CA LEU A 63 21.79 -3.27 5.93
C LEU A 63 21.95 -3.34 7.45
N THR A 64 22.86 -2.54 8.01
CA THR A 64 22.90 -2.35 9.46
C THR A 64 21.65 -1.63 9.94
N ALA A 65 21.30 -1.78 11.21
CA ALA A 65 20.14 -1.09 11.79
C ALA A 65 20.21 0.44 11.60
N GLU A 66 21.41 1.02 11.72
CA GLU A 66 21.64 2.44 11.50
C GLU A 66 21.43 2.85 10.04
N GLN A 67 21.95 2.07 9.08
CA GLN A 67 21.73 2.31 7.65
C GLN A 67 20.26 2.20 7.29
N MET A 68 19.53 1.26 7.90
CA MET A 68 18.09 1.12 7.72
C MET A 68 17.35 2.36 8.24
N LYS A 69 17.68 2.84 9.45
CA LYS A 69 17.09 4.03 10.04
C LYS A 69 17.34 5.27 9.17
N ALA A 70 18.59 5.47 8.73
CA ALA A 70 18.95 6.58 7.84
C ALA A 70 18.15 6.55 6.52
N HIS A 71 18.01 5.36 5.92
CA HIS A 71 17.25 5.20 4.68
C HIS A 71 15.74 5.45 4.88
N LEU A 72 15.16 5.02 6.00
CA LEU A 72 13.75 5.31 6.34
C LEU A 72 13.53 6.80 6.57
N GLN A 73 14.46 7.46 7.28
CA GLN A 73 14.42 8.90 7.52
C GLN A 73 14.47 9.69 6.22
N GLN A 74 15.43 9.38 5.34
CA GLN A 74 15.55 10.01 4.03
C GLN A 74 14.26 9.87 3.21
N ARG A 75 13.64 8.68 3.21
CA ARG A 75 12.36 8.47 2.51
C ARG A 75 11.24 9.30 3.11
N TYR A 76 11.16 9.38 4.44
CA TYR A 76 10.14 10.17 5.12
C TYR A 76 10.27 11.66 4.84
N ASP A 77 11.50 12.19 4.84
CA ASP A 77 11.76 13.61 4.60
C ASP A 77 11.45 14.02 3.16
N ASN A 78 11.62 13.10 2.20
CA ASN A 78 11.29 13.30 0.79
C ASN A 78 9.78 13.23 0.47
N LEU A 79 8.92 12.86 1.43
CA LEU A 79 7.47 12.83 1.20
C LEU A 79 6.90 14.26 1.26
N PRO A 80 6.13 14.70 0.25
CA PRO A 80 5.64 16.08 0.16
C PRO A 80 4.50 16.36 1.16
N ASP A 81 3.56 15.43 1.32
CA ASP A 81 2.31 15.67 2.06
C ASP A 81 2.28 15.01 3.44
N ALA A 82 1.61 15.65 4.40
CA ALA A 82 1.39 15.10 5.73
C ALA A 82 0.59 13.77 5.70
N GLN A 83 -0.35 13.62 4.76
CA GLN A 83 -1.11 12.37 4.59
C GLN A 83 -0.21 11.22 4.12
N GLN A 84 0.71 11.49 3.18
CA GLN A 84 1.66 10.47 2.71
C GLN A 84 2.63 10.07 3.81
N LYS A 85 3.09 11.04 4.63
CA LYS A 85 3.91 10.77 5.82
C LYS A 85 3.19 9.88 6.82
N ALA A 86 1.93 10.18 7.14
CA ALA A 86 1.12 9.37 8.04
C ALA A 86 0.91 7.94 7.51
N GLN A 87 0.59 7.81 6.22
CA GLN A 87 0.41 6.51 5.58
C GLN A 87 1.72 5.70 5.56
N PHE A 88 2.85 6.34 5.28
CA PHE A 88 4.16 5.68 5.31
C PHE A 88 4.49 5.09 6.68
N ILE A 89 4.22 5.84 7.77
CA ILE A 89 4.41 5.34 9.13
C ILE A 89 3.46 4.18 9.42
N LYS A 90 2.18 4.29 9.03
CA LYS A 90 1.19 3.21 9.20
C LYS A 90 1.62 1.92 8.49
N ASP A 91 2.13 2.03 7.26
CA ASP A 91 2.59 0.89 6.48
C ASP A 91 3.83 0.24 7.11
N LEU A 92 4.77 1.05 7.64
CA LEU A 92 5.94 0.55 8.34
C LEU A 92 5.57 -0.23 9.60
N THR A 93 4.67 0.30 10.43
CA THR A 93 4.19 -0.38 11.64
C THR A 93 3.50 -1.69 11.27
N THR A 94 2.58 -1.64 10.30
CA THR A 94 1.86 -2.85 9.83
C THR A 94 2.84 -3.91 9.34
N ARG A 95 3.89 -3.52 8.62
CA ARG A 95 4.93 -4.46 8.16
C ARG A 95 5.71 -5.05 9.32
N ALA A 96 6.10 -4.24 10.31
CA ALA A 96 6.82 -4.72 11.49
C ALA A 96 6.00 -5.76 12.27
N ASP A 97 4.72 -5.47 12.52
CA ASP A 97 3.81 -6.37 13.23
C ASP A 97 3.67 -7.72 12.51
N ASN A 98 3.48 -7.68 11.18
CA ASN A 98 3.42 -8.89 10.36
C ASN A 98 4.72 -9.72 10.44
N MET A 99 5.89 -9.07 10.52
CA MET A 99 7.17 -9.78 10.65
C MET A 99 7.30 -10.43 12.03
N VAL A 100 6.85 -9.76 13.09
CA VAL A 100 6.82 -10.33 14.45
C VAL A 100 5.91 -11.54 14.50
N GLN A 101 4.68 -11.43 13.97
CA GLN A 101 3.72 -12.53 13.94
C GLN A 101 4.30 -13.76 13.22
N ARG A 102 4.88 -13.56 12.04
CA ARG A 102 5.52 -14.67 11.28
C ARG A 102 6.68 -15.29 12.05
N ALA A 103 7.50 -14.48 12.72
CA ALA A 103 8.60 -14.99 13.54
C ALA A 103 8.07 -15.85 14.69
N ASP A 104 6.95 -15.49 15.29
CA ASP A 104 6.34 -16.25 16.39
C ASP A 104 5.66 -17.52 15.91
N GLU A 105 5.01 -17.51 14.73
CA GLU A 105 4.52 -18.72 14.07
C GLU A 105 5.68 -19.69 13.78
N MET A 106 6.79 -19.20 13.24
CA MET A 106 8.00 -20.00 12.99
C MET A 106 8.59 -20.59 14.28
N LYS A 107 8.68 -19.81 15.35
CA LYS A 107 9.13 -20.30 16.66
C LYS A 107 8.21 -21.39 17.20
N THR A 108 6.90 -21.19 17.06
CA THR A 108 5.90 -22.16 17.52
C THR A 108 6.03 -23.47 16.77
N PHE A 109 6.14 -23.41 15.44
CA PHE A 109 6.42 -24.58 14.61
C PHE A 109 7.73 -25.28 15.02
N ALA A 110 8.83 -24.53 15.15
CA ALA A 110 10.12 -25.10 15.54
C ALA A 110 10.04 -25.81 16.90
N LYS A 111 9.34 -25.25 17.89
CA LYS A 111 9.14 -25.89 19.21
C LYS A 111 8.28 -27.15 19.15
N ALA A 112 7.29 -27.20 18.27
CA ALA A 112 6.42 -28.37 18.12
C ALA A 112 7.12 -29.58 17.45
N HIS A 113 8.26 -29.34 16.82
CA HIS A 113 9.06 -30.35 16.11
C HIS A 113 10.47 -30.55 16.72
N GLN A 114 10.64 -30.14 17.99
CA GLN A 114 11.80 -30.48 18.84
C GLN A 114 11.44 -31.61 19.79
#